data_AF-A0A398AW48-F1
#
_entry.id   AF-A0A398AW48-F1
#
_cell.length_a   1.000
_cell.length_b   1.000
_cell.length_c   1.000
_cell.angle_alpha   90.00
_cell.angle_beta   90.00
_cell.angle_gamma   90.00
#
_symmetry.space_group_name_H-M   'P 1'
#
loop_
_entity.id
_entity.type
_entity.pdbx_description
1 polymer ?
#
loop_
_entity_poly.entity_id
_entity_poly.type
_entity_poly.pdbx_seq_one_letter_code
_entity_poly.pdbx_strand_id
1 'polypeptide(L)'
;MKKRILAFGMMGMVFLSGCSLLGEVNDSLEYANATTEYMNTAQDFANEVPELANNAVTSEEARQQLEEELTLMKEEINEFNNIEAPAVAEDLHAQIVSTNEKLEEGIDLYLTNIENGQLDPAILENSEILKTVNEVSSLMEQIEKLTN
;
A
#
# COMPACT_ATOMS: atom_id res chain seq x y z
N MET A 1 -44.99 9.82 49.95
CA MET A 1 -43.82 10.65 50.37
C MET A 1 -43.09 9.96 51.52
N LYS A 2 -41.85 9.50 51.31
CA LYS A 2 -40.73 9.48 52.28
C LYS A 2 -39.51 8.79 51.65
N LYS A 3 -38.63 9.65 51.13
CA LYS A 3 -37.17 9.55 50.97
C LYS A 3 -36.49 8.24 51.39
N ARG A 4 -35.78 7.60 50.45
CA ARG A 4 -34.35 7.25 50.57
C ARG A 4 -33.76 7.12 49.16
N ILE A 5 -33.02 8.16 48.78
CA ILE A 5 -32.04 8.17 47.68
C ILE A 5 -30.75 7.56 48.23
N LEU A 6 -29.91 7.02 47.32
CA LEU A 6 -28.52 6.52 47.48
C LEU A 6 -28.34 5.04 47.83
N ALA A 7 -27.96 4.27 46.81
CA ALA A 7 -26.90 3.26 46.92
C ALA A 7 -26.03 3.36 45.66
N PHE A 8 -24.90 4.03 45.83
CA PHE A 8 -23.80 4.16 44.89
C PHE A 8 -23.09 2.80 44.85
N GLY A 9 -23.41 1.96 43.87
CA GLY A 9 -22.79 0.66 43.66
C GLY A 9 -21.68 0.76 42.62
N MET A 10 -20.52 1.24 43.07
CA MET A 10 -19.26 1.18 42.33
C MET A 10 -18.84 -0.29 42.22
N MET A 11 -19.30 -0.97 41.18
CA MET A 11 -18.78 -2.28 40.79
C MET A 11 -17.82 -2.04 39.64
N GLY A 12 -16.55 -1.81 39.98
CA GLY A 12 -15.47 -1.79 39.02
C GLY A 12 -15.38 -3.16 38.36
N MET A 13 -15.84 -3.24 37.11
CA MET A 13 -15.32 -4.26 36.20
C MET A 13 -13.92 -3.82 35.83
N VAL A 14 -12.96 -4.33 36.61
CA VAL A 14 -11.59 -4.48 36.12
C VAL A 14 -11.68 -5.51 34.99
N PHE A 15 -12.01 -5.06 33.79
CA PHE A 15 -11.63 -5.79 32.59
C PHE A 15 -10.10 -5.74 32.57
N LEU A 16 -9.49 -6.77 33.14
CA LEU A 16 -8.16 -7.18 32.71
C LEU A 16 -8.34 -7.70 31.27
N SER A 17 -8.49 -6.77 30.33
CA SER A 17 -8.13 -7.00 28.94
C SER A 17 -6.61 -7.17 28.95
N GLY A 18 -6.17 -8.36 29.32
CA GLY A 18 -4.79 -8.77 29.12
C GLY A 18 -4.48 -8.56 27.65
N CYS A 19 -3.55 -7.65 27.36
CA CYS A 19 -2.91 -7.53 26.07
C CYS A 19 -2.42 -8.91 25.66
N SER A 20 -3.10 -9.50 24.69
CA SER A 20 -2.78 -10.80 24.13
C SER A 20 -1.55 -10.66 23.23
N LEU A 21 -0.36 -10.61 23.85
CA LEU A 21 0.96 -10.78 23.23
C LEU A 21 1.13 -12.11 22.46
N LEU A 22 0.10 -12.96 22.43
CA LEU A 22 0.07 -14.24 21.73
C LEU A 22 -0.63 -14.18 20.36
N GLY A 23 -1.32 -13.08 20.02
CA GLY A 23 -1.87 -12.83 18.66
C GLY A 23 -0.90 -12.09 17.75
N GLU A 24 -0.11 -11.18 18.35
CA GLU A 24 0.83 -10.26 17.69
C GLU A 24 1.88 -10.93 16.77
N VAL A 25 2.29 -12.17 17.08
CA VAL A 25 3.28 -12.91 16.27
C VAL A 25 2.67 -13.45 14.96
N ASN A 26 1.41 -13.88 14.99
CA ASN A 26 0.73 -14.36 13.78
C ASN A 26 0.45 -13.18 12.83
N ASP A 27 0.03 -12.06 13.40
CA ASP A 27 -0.29 -10.83 12.67
C ASP A 27 0.97 -10.22 12.02
N SER A 28 2.13 -10.31 12.69
CA SER A 28 3.40 -9.81 12.13
C SER A 28 3.93 -10.65 10.96
N LEU A 29 3.77 -11.97 11.00
CA LEU A 29 4.16 -12.84 9.88
C LEU A 29 3.23 -12.67 8.68
N GLU A 30 1.92 -12.58 8.93
CA GLU A 30 0.93 -12.31 7.88
C GLU A 30 1.18 -10.96 7.21
N TYR A 31 1.40 -9.91 8.00
CA TYR A 31 1.78 -8.59 7.49
C TYR A 31 3.07 -8.63 6.66
N ALA A 32 4.11 -9.34 7.14
CA ALA A 32 5.37 -9.45 6.41
C ALA A 32 5.20 -10.17 5.06
N ASN A 33 4.36 -11.22 5.01
CA ASN A 33 4.05 -11.92 3.77
C ASN A 33 3.29 -11.02 2.79
N ALA A 34 2.21 -10.37 3.24
CA ALA A 34 1.42 -9.47 2.41
C ALA A 34 2.25 -8.30 1.89
N THR A 35 3.12 -7.74 2.74
CA THR A 35 4.04 -6.69 2.30
C THR A 35 5.04 -7.22 1.28
N THR A 36 5.62 -8.41 1.49
CA THR A 36 6.54 -9.02 0.52
C THR A 36 5.88 -9.26 -0.84
N GLU A 37 4.64 -9.75 -0.84
CA GLU A 37 3.84 -9.94 -2.05
C GLU A 37 3.62 -8.61 -2.77
N TYR A 38 3.15 -7.59 -2.06
CA TYR A 38 2.96 -6.24 -2.61
C TYR A 38 4.27 -5.65 -3.17
N MET A 39 5.41 -5.80 -2.47
CA MET A 39 6.71 -5.33 -2.96
C MET A 39 7.11 -6.02 -4.27
N ASN A 40 6.86 -7.34 -4.39
CA ASN A 40 7.18 -8.07 -5.62
C ASN A 40 6.31 -7.58 -6.78
N THR A 41 5.01 -7.39 -6.56
CA THR A 41 4.10 -6.83 -7.57
C THR A 41 4.55 -5.45 -8.01
N ALA A 42 4.88 -4.56 -7.07
CA ALA A 42 5.41 -3.24 -7.39
C ALA A 42 6.71 -3.33 -8.21
N GLN A 43 7.61 -4.25 -7.85
CA GLN A 43 8.86 -4.45 -8.57
C GLN A 43 8.67 -4.95 -10.00
N ASP A 44 7.75 -5.89 -10.21
CA ASP A 44 7.38 -6.39 -11.54
C ASP A 44 6.78 -5.27 -12.39
N PHE A 45 5.86 -4.49 -11.81
CA PHE A 45 5.30 -3.29 -12.44
C PHE A 45 6.41 -2.30 -12.90
N ALA A 46 7.40 -2.00 -12.07
CA ALA A 46 8.51 -1.13 -12.48
C ALA A 46 9.39 -1.70 -13.60
N ASN A 47 9.45 -3.03 -13.73
CA ASN A 47 10.21 -3.67 -14.79
C ASN A 47 9.45 -3.68 -16.12
N GLU A 48 8.12 -3.84 -16.09
CA GLU A 48 7.30 -4.06 -17.28
C GLU A 48 6.80 -2.76 -17.91
N VAL A 49 6.36 -1.81 -17.08
CA VAL A 49 5.73 -0.55 -17.52
C VAL A 49 6.60 0.28 -18.48
N PRO A 50 7.93 0.40 -18.32
CA PRO A 50 8.76 1.14 -19.26
C PRO A 50 8.70 0.58 -20.70
N GLU A 51 8.71 -0.74 -20.86
CA GLU A 51 8.64 -1.36 -22.19
C GLU A 51 7.25 -1.19 -22.79
N LEU A 52 6.20 -1.42 -21.98
CA LEU A 52 4.81 -1.22 -22.39
C LEU A 52 4.56 0.22 -22.83
N ALA A 53 5.04 1.21 -22.08
CA ALA A 53 4.93 2.63 -22.41
C ALA A 53 5.59 2.98 -23.75
N ASN A 54 6.79 2.44 -24.01
CA ASN A 54 7.47 2.64 -25.30
C ASN A 54 6.69 2.03 -26.47
N ASN A 55 6.18 0.81 -26.30
CA ASN A 55 5.46 0.10 -27.34
C ASN A 55 4.07 0.68 -27.62
N ALA A 56 3.40 1.20 -26.58
CA ALA A 56 2.04 1.72 -26.64
C ALA A 56 1.88 2.91 -27.61
N VAL A 57 2.96 3.66 -27.88
CA VAL A 57 2.98 4.77 -28.86
C VAL A 57 2.58 4.30 -30.26
N THR A 58 2.88 3.04 -30.60
CA THR A 58 2.67 2.49 -31.95
C THR A 58 1.81 1.24 -31.98
N SER A 59 1.49 0.67 -30.82
CA SER A 59 0.72 -0.56 -30.69
C SER A 59 -0.49 -0.36 -29.79
N GLU A 60 -1.67 -0.59 -30.36
CA GLU A 60 -2.94 -0.60 -29.64
C GLU A 60 -2.95 -1.63 -28.51
N GLU A 61 -2.42 -2.82 -28.77
CA GLU A 61 -2.35 -3.92 -27.80
C GLU A 61 -1.44 -3.55 -26.62
N ALA A 62 -0.28 -2.96 -26.89
CA ALA A 62 0.62 -2.50 -25.82
C ALA A 62 0.02 -1.36 -25.01
N ARG A 63 -0.81 -0.51 -25.64
CA ARG A 63 -1.53 0.54 -24.90
C ARG A 63 -2.57 -0.04 -23.96
N GLN A 64 -3.32 -1.05 -24.40
CA GLN A 64 -4.30 -1.74 -23.54
C GLN A 64 -3.62 -2.44 -22.37
N GLN A 65 -2.51 -3.14 -22.62
CA GLN A 65 -1.72 -3.77 -21.56
C GLN A 65 -1.15 -2.74 -20.59
N LEU A 66 -0.66 -1.61 -21.07
CA LEU A 66 -0.18 -0.52 -20.22
C LEU A 66 -1.28 0.03 -19.31
N GLU A 67 -2.48 0.29 -19.86
CA GLU A 67 -3.63 0.74 -19.07
C GLU A 67 -4.06 -0.30 -18.02
N GLU A 68 -3.99 -1.58 -18.37
CA GLU A 68 -4.26 -2.70 -17.46
C GLU A 68 -3.24 -2.74 -16.30
N GLU A 69 -1.94 -2.75 -16.59
CA GLU A 69 -0.89 -2.76 -15.56
C GLU A 69 -0.96 -1.55 -14.62
N LEU A 70 -1.24 -0.36 -15.17
CA LEU A 70 -1.45 0.86 -14.38
C LEU A 70 -2.65 0.74 -13.45
N THR A 71 -3.75 0.17 -13.94
CA THR A 71 -4.98 -0.02 -13.15
C THR A 71 -4.79 -1.08 -12.08
N LEU A 72 -4.16 -2.21 -12.42
CA LEU A 72 -3.84 -3.29 -11.48
C LEU A 72 -2.96 -2.77 -10.34
N MET A 73 -1.91 -2.01 -10.64
CA MET A 73 -1.06 -1.43 -9.59
C MET A 73 -1.83 -0.51 -8.64
N LYS A 74 -2.86 0.22 -9.12
CA LYS A 74 -3.74 1.01 -8.24
C LYS A 74 -4.60 0.13 -7.33
N GLU A 75 -5.10 -0.99 -7.85
CA GLU A 75 -5.86 -1.94 -7.04
C GLU A 75 -4.98 -2.53 -5.94
N GLU A 76 -3.76 -2.95 -6.27
CA GLU A 76 -2.75 -3.46 -5.34
C GLU A 76 -2.36 -2.43 -4.27
N ILE A 77 -2.18 -1.17 -4.66
CA ILE A 77 -1.98 -0.05 -3.73
C ILE A 77 -3.15 0.05 -2.75
N ASN A 78 -4.38 0.00 -3.25
CA ASN A 78 -5.57 0.14 -2.41
C ASN A 78 -5.70 -1.04 -1.44
N GLU A 79 -5.49 -2.27 -1.92
CA GLU A 79 -5.52 -3.47 -1.10
C GLU A 79 -4.47 -3.40 0.01
N PHE A 80 -3.22 -3.07 -0.33
CA PHE A 80 -2.14 -2.95 0.65
C PHE A 80 -2.41 -1.84 1.69
N ASN A 81 -2.85 -0.66 1.26
CA ASN A 81 -3.11 0.48 2.14
C ASN A 81 -4.21 0.20 3.19
N ASN A 82 -5.07 -0.79 2.95
CA ASN A 82 -6.15 -1.16 3.86
C ASN A 82 -5.77 -2.29 4.84
N ILE A 83 -4.55 -2.83 4.74
CA ILE A 83 -4.06 -3.85 5.67
C ILE A 83 -3.81 -3.21 7.05
N GLU A 84 -4.29 -3.87 8.12
CA GLU A 84 -3.99 -3.45 9.47
C GLU A 84 -2.55 -3.87 9.84
N ALA A 85 -1.67 -2.88 10.05
CA ALA A 85 -0.30 -3.14 10.45
C ALA A 85 -0.20 -3.47 11.95
N PRO A 86 0.65 -4.44 12.35
CA PRO A 86 0.96 -4.66 13.76
C PRO A 86 1.71 -3.45 14.34
N ALA A 87 1.62 -3.25 15.66
CA ALA A 87 2.23 -2.10 16.35
C ALA A 87 3.74 -1.94 16.07
N VAL A 88 4.46 -3.04 15.84
CA VAL A 88 5.90 -3.02 15.51
C VAL A 88 6.18 -2.47 14.10
N ALA A 89 5.19 -2.46 13.22
CA ALA A 89 5.30 -2.06 11.81
C ALA A 89 4.49 -0.81 11.45
N GLU A 90 3.76 -0.18 12.38
CA GLU A 90 2.93 1.01 12.11
C GLU A 90 3.70 2.11 11.37
N ASP A 91 4.89 2.46 11.85
CA ASP A 91 5.72 3.51 11.23
C ASP A 91 6.18 3.13 9.81
N LEU A 92 6.46 1.85 9.58
CA LEU A 92 6.85 1.36 8.26
C LEU A 92 5.65 1.34 7.31
N HIS A 93 4.51 0.86 7.78
CA HIS A 93 3.26 0.86 7.02
C HIS A 93 2.87 2.28 6.60
N ALA A 94 2.94 3.25 7.51
CA ALA A 94 2.66 4.65 7.21
C ALA A 94 3.60 5.22 6.13
N GLN A 95 4.87 4.82 6.13
CA GLN A 95 5.82 5.22 5.07
C GLN A 95 5.46 4.59 3.72
N ILE A 96 5.06 3.31 3.71
CA ILE A 96 4.64 2.64 2.48
C ILE A 96 3.35 3.29 1.95
N VAL A 97 2.35 3.54 2.79
CA VAL A 97 1.10 4.24 2.41
C VAL A 97 1.40 5.60 1.81
N SER A 98 2.26 6.41 2.44
CA SER A 98 2.64 7.72 1.89
C SER A 98 3.40 7.63 0.56
N THR A 99 4.13 6.54 0.34
CA THR A 99 4.81 6.27 -0.94
C THR A 99 3.80 5.83 -1.99
N ASN A 100 2.83 5.01 -1.61
CA ASN A 100 1.73 4.55 -2.46
C ASN A 100 0.85 5.71 -2.93
N GLU A 101 0.58 6.70 -2.08
CA GLU A 101 -0.15 7.93 -2.47
C GLU A 101 0.54 8.63 -3.64
N LYS A 102 1.88 8.77 -3.60
CA LYS A 102 2.64 9.38 -4.71
C LYS A 102 2.63 8.51 -5.97
N LEU A 103 2.71 7.19 -5.80
CA LEU A 103 2.67 6.26 -6.92
C LEU A 103 1.31 6.33 -7.61
N GLU A 104 0.23 6.34 -6.84
CA GLU A 104 -1.14 6.47 -7.33
C GLU A 104 -1.34 7.80 -8.07
N GLU A 105 -0.85 8.93 -7.53
CA GLU A 105 -0.88 10.23 -8.20
C GLU A 105 -0.14 10.21 -9.55
N GLY A 106 1.03 9.58 -9.58
CA GLY A 106 1.82 9.41 -10.81
C GLY A 106 1.08 8.57 -11.85
N ILE A 107 0.47 7.46 -11.43
CA ILE A 107 -0.33 6.58 -12.28
C ILE A 107 -1.54 7.33 -12.84
N ASP A 108 -2.27 8.06 -12.00
CA ASP A 108 -3.44 8.85 -12.41
C ASP A 108 -3.09 9.92 -13.43
N LEU A 109 -1.98 10.62 -13.22
CA LEU A 109 -1.46 11.58 -14.17
C LEU A 109 -1.16 10.90 -15.51
N TYR A 110 -0.51 9.73 -15.48
CA TYR A 110 -0.14 9.02 -16.69
C TYR A 110 -1.37 8.49 -17.44
N LEU A 111 -2.32 7.82 -16.76
CA LEU A 111 -3.60 7.38 -17.33
C LEU A 111 -4.38 8.55 -17.95
N THR A 112 -4.45 9.69 -17.27
CA THR A 112 -5.09 10.91 -17.80
C THR A 112 -4.43 11.37 -19.11
N ASN A 113 -3.11 11.25 -19.24
CA ASN A 113 -2.42 11.59 -20.49
C ASN A 113 -2.75 10.59 -21.60
N ILE A 114 -2.86 9.30 -21.30
CA ILE A 114 -3.29 8.27 -22.26
C ILE A 114 -4.69 8.59 -22.79
N GLU A 115 -5.66 8.88 -21.91
CA GLU A 115 -7.04 9.22 -22.29
C GLU A 115 -7.12 10.47 -23.18
N ASN A 116 -6.23 11.44 -22.94
CA ASN A 116 -6.14 12.67 -23.74
C ASN A 116 -5.34 12.50 -25.04
N GLY A 117 -4.89 11.28 -25.37
CA GLY A 117 -4.09 10.98 -26.54
C GLY A 117 -2.66 11.51 -26.48
N GLN A 118 -2.17 11.86 -25.29
CA GLN A 118 -0.83 12.36 -25.02
C GLN A 118 0.07 11.23 -24.51
N LEU A 119 0.21 10.19 -25.32
CA LEU A 119 1.05 9.05 -24.97
C LEU A 119 2.49 9.34 -25.38
N ASP A 120 3.30 9.74 -24.40
CA ASP A 120 4.73 9.97 -24.54
C ASP A 120 5.47 9.26 -23.40
N PRO A 121 6.40 8.32 -23.70
CA PRO A 121 7.20 7.64 -22.69
C PRO A 121 7.97 8.59 -21.77
N ALA A 122 8.30 9.80 -22.22
CA ALA A 122 8.93 10.80 -21.37
C ALA A 122 8.01 11.26 -20.22
N ILE A 123 6.69 11.16 -20.37
CA ILE A 123 5.74 11.50 -19.29
C ILE A 123 5.83 10.47 -18.17
N LEU A 124 6.12 9.19 -18.46
CA LEU A 124 6.33 8.15 -17.46
C LEU A 124 7.58 8.43 -16.61
N GLU A 125 8.66 8.89 -17.23
CA GLU A 125 9.87 9.28 -16.49
C GLU A 125 9.60 10.50 -15.59
N ASN A 126 8.79 11.45 -16.09
CA ASN A 126 8.46 12.68 -15.37
C ASN A 126 7.37 12.50 -14.31
N SER A 127 6.58 11.43 -14.35
CA SER A 127 5.51 11.16 -13.36
C SER A 127 6.03 10.63 -12.03
N GLU A 128 7.35 10.46 -11.90
CA GLU A 128 8.02 9.87 -10.74
C GLU A 128 7.57 8.44 -10.39
N ILE A 129 6.76 7.77 -11.21
CA ILE A 129 6.28 6.39 -10.98
C ILE A 129 7.45 5.45 -10.70
N LEU A 130 8.43 5.40 -11.62
CA LEU A 130 9.58 4.49 -11.49
C LEU A 130 10.47 4.85 -10.29
N LYS A 131 10.59 6.13 -9.96
CA LYS A 131 11.35 6.58 -8.79
C LYS A 131 10.67 6.13 -7.50
N THR A 132 9.34 6.28 -7.44
CA THR A 132 8.53 5.94 -6.27
C THR A 132 8.53 4.44 -6.01
N VAL A 133 8.44 3.60 -7.05
CA VAL A 133 8.55 2.14 -6.89
C VAL A 133 9.94 1.73 -6.37
N ASN A 134 11.01 2.38 -6.81
CA ASN A 134 12.34 2.10 -6.26
C ASN A 134 12.47 2.51 -4.77
N GLU A 135 11.75 3.54 -4.33
CA GLU A 135 11.66 3.91 -2.92
C GLU A 135 10.95 2.79 -2.12
N VAL A 136 9.89 2.20 -2.67
CA VAL A 136 9.19 1.03 -2.10
C VAL A 136 10.15 -0.16 -1.90
N SER A 137 10.96 -0.51 -2.91
CA SER A 137 11.94 -1.60 -2.79
C SER A 137 12.98 -1.36 -1.67
N SER A 138 13.34 -0.10 -1.38
CA SER A 138 14.27 0.22 -0.29
C SER A 138 13.67 0.04 1.11
N LEU A 139 12.33 0.08 1.22
CA LEU A 139 11.61 -0.18 2.46
C LEU A 139 11.57 -1.69 2.77
N MET A 140 11.73 -2.55 1.77
CA MET A 140 11.77 -4.01 1.93
C MET A 140 12.90 -4.48 2.85
N GLU A 141 14.06 -3.82 2.81
CA GLU A 141 15.19 -4.08 3.72
C GLU A 141 14.85 -3.82 5.20
N GLN A 142 13.79 -3.06 5.48
CA GLN A 142 13.31 -2.80 6.83
C GLN A 142 12.36 -3.90 7.33
N ILE A 143 11.63 -4.55 6.41
CA ILE A 143 10.72 -5.67 6.73
C ILE A 143 11.48 -6.89 7.22
N GLU A 144 12.64 -7.19 6.61
CA GLU A 144 13.50 -8.30 7.04
C GLU A 144 13.99 -8.18 8.50
N LYS A 145 13.95 -6.97 9.06
CA LYS A 145 14.29 -6.69 10.47
C LYS A 145 13.12 -6.86 11.43
N LEU A 146 11.89 -6.94 10.91
CA LEU A 146 10.68 -7.16 11.71
C LEU A 146 10.42 -8.66 11.95
N THR A 147 10.95 -9.53 11.08
CA THR A 147 10.77 -10.99 11.13
C THR A 147 11.92 -11.76 11.78
N ASN A 148 13.05 -11.09 12.09
CA ASN A 148 14.23 -11.64 12.79
C ASN A 148 14.35 -11.12 14.22
#